data_AF-A0A085N4B8-F1
#
_entry.id   AF-A0A085N4B8-F1
#
_cell.length_a   1.000
_cell.length_b   1.000
_cell.length_c   1.000
_cell.angle_alpha   90.00
_cell.angle_beta   90.00
_cell.angle_gamma   90.00
#
_symmetry.space_group_name_H-M   'P 1'
#
loop_
_entity.id
_entity.type
_entity.pdbx_description
1 polymer ?
#
loop_
_entity_poly.entity_id
_entity_poly.type
_entity_poly.pdbx_seq_one_letter_code
_entity_poly.pdbx_strand_id
1 'polypeptide(L)'
;MQITDNQYGFRKGCSTTDSVHGIRLLMERYREKNRTLYVAFIDLEKAFDALPHSTIWLALREHNVPEEYVNWIKMICKEATSRVSTSTGETETFPVTVGVHQGSALSPLLFITVMDTVTRTSKCRTPIQCSTPTMLSSWRNRDKD
;
A
#
# COMPACT_ATOMS: atom_id res chain seq x y z
N MET A 1 16.91 -6.29 -5.37
CA MET A 1 15.83 -5.49 -4.76
C MET A 1 15.58 -5.98 -3.34
N GLN A 2 15.73 -5.14 -2.32
CA GLN A 2 15.46 -5.50 -0.92
C GLN A 2 14.20 -4.77 -0.44
N ILE A 3 13.21 -5.53 0.05
CA ILE A 3 11.99 -5.04 0.69
C ILE A 3 12.22 -4.97 2.21
N THR A 4 11.62 -4.01 2.90
CA THR A 4 11.75 -3.88 4.36
C THR A 4 11.09 -5.03 5.12
N ASP A 5 11.61 -5.32 6.32
CA ASP A 5 11.14 -6.45 7.14
C ASP A 5 9.73 -6.29 7.74
N ASN A 6 9.13 -5.12 7.61
CA ASN A 6 7.76 -4.88 8.07
C ASN A 6 6.71 -5.24 7.03
N GLN A 7 7.13 -5.67 5.84
CA GLN A 7 6.23 -6.12 4.78
C GLN A 7 6.20 -7.66 4.74
N TYR A 8 5.04 -8.20 5.06
CA TYR A 8 4.79 -9.64 5.12
C TYR A 8 4.00 -10.15 3.90
N GLY A 9 3.29 -9.27 3.19
CA GLY A 9 2.54 -9.63 1.99
C GLY A 9 3.47 -9.90 0.81
N PHE A 10 3.15 -10.91 -0.01
CA PHE A 10 3.87 -11.26 -1.25
C PHE A 10 5.38 -11.50 -1.09
N ARG A 11 5.86 -11.75 0.14
CA ARG A 11 7.25 -12.06 0.44
C ARG A 11 7.41 -13.56 0.67
N LYS A 12 8.42 -14.17 0.04
CA LYS A 12 8.75 -15.57 0.26
C LYS A 12 9.10 -15.81 1.74
N GLY A 13 8.43 -16.78 2.36
CA GLY A 13 8.66 -17.16 3.75
C GLY A 13 7.92 -16.29 4.78
N CYS A 14 7.01 -15.42 4.36
CA CYS A 14 6.12 -14.68 5.25
C CYS A 14 4.65 -15.04 4.97
N SER A 15 3.84 -15.00 6.02
CA SER A 15 2.42 -15.33 5.97
C SER A 15 1.58 -14.31 6.72
N THR A 16 0.28 -14.29 6.46
CA THR A 16 -0.67 -13.43 7.18
C THR A 16 -0.66 -13.71 8.69
N THR A 17 -0.37 -14.96 9.09
CA THR A 17 -0.25 -15.32 10.51
C THR A 17 0.93 -14.62 11.18
N ASP A 18 2.05 -14.42 10.47
CA ASP A 18 3.21 -13.72 11.01
C ASP A 18 2.87 -12.24 11.28
N SER A 19 2.14 -11.58 10.37
CA SER A 19 1.66 -10.21 10.55
C SER A 19 0.77 -10.07 11.78
N VAL A 20 -0.21 -10.96 11.94
CA VAL A 20 -1.15 -10.95 13.06
C VAL A 20 -0.40 -11.22 14.37
N HIS A 21 0.52 -12.18 14.35
CA HIS A 21 1.36 -12.47 15.51
C HIS A 21 2.22 -11.28 15.93
N GLY A 22 2.84 -10.59 14.96
CA GLY A 22 3.63 -9.38 15.22
C GLY A 22 2.82 -8.27 15.88
N ILE A 23 1.60 -8.00 15.39
CA ILE A 23 0.70 -7.00 16.00
C ILE A 23 0.32 -7.42 17.42
N ARG A 24 0.02 -8.70 17.64
CA ARG A 24 -0.35 -9.21 18.96
C ARG A 24 0.79 -9.04 19.98
N LEU A 25 2.03 -9.38 19.61
CA LEU A 25 3.20 -9.17 20.45
C LEU A 25 3.41 -7.68 20.78
N LEU A 26 3.14 -6.79 19.81
CA LEU A 26 3.22 -5.35 20.04
C LEU A 26 2.17 -4.88 21.07
N MET A 27 0.93 -5.36 20.94
CA MET A 27 -0.15 -5.05 21.88
C MET A 27 0.15 -5.55 23.29
N GLU A 28 0.65 -6.79 23.41
CA GLU A 28 1.03 -7.40 24.69
C GLU A 28 2.14 -6.58 25.39
N ARG A 29 3.20 -6.20 24.66
CA ARG A 29 4.29 -5.37 25.22
C ARG A 29 3.85 -3.99 25.69
N TYR A 30 2.93 -3.33 24.99
CA TYR A 30 2.41 -2.02 25.41
C TYR A 30 1.50 -2.14 26.63
N ARG A 31 0.71 -3.21 26.69
CA ARG A 31 -0.13 -3.54 27.84
C ARG A 31 0.71 -3.81 29.10
N GLU A 32 1.77 -4.60 28.98
CA GLU A 32 2.72 -4.88 30.10
C GLU A 32 3.36 -3.60 30.65
N LYS A 33 3.68 -2.64 29.77
CA LYS A 33 4.28 -1.36 30.15
C LYS A 33 3.28 -0.29 30.57
N ASN A 34 2.00 -0.64 30.63
CA ASN A 34 0.88 0.26 30.92
C ASN A 34 0.90 1.54 30.05
N ARG A 35 1.25 1.38 28.76
CA ARG A 35 1.31 2.46 27.76
C ARG A 35 0.14 2.35 26.79
N THR A 36 -0.44 3.48 26.42
CA THR A 36 -1.47 3.53 25.40
C THR A 36 -0.86 3.25 24.02
N LEU A 37 -1.47 2.31 23.29
CA LEU A 37 -1.14 1.99 21.90
C LEU A 37 -2.32 2.39 21.02
N TYR A 38 -2.05 3.17 19.96
CA TYR A 38 -3.02 3.49 18.92
C TYR A 38 -2.63 2.73 17.66
N VAL A 39 -3.59 2.04 17.05
CA VAL A 39 -3.39 1.26 15.82
C VAL A 39 -4.39 1.74 14.79
N ALA A 40 -3.91 2.06 13.59
CA ALA A 40 -4.73 2.41 12.44
C ALA A 40 -4.58 1.30 11.38
N PHE A 41 -5.71 0.76 10.93
CA PHE A 41 -5.77 -0.16 9.80
C PHE A 41 -6.21 0.62 8.57
N ILE A 42 -5.37 0.63 7.54
CA ILE A 42 -5.62 1.34 6.28
C ILE A 42 -5.81 0.27 5.21
N ASP A 43 -6.97 0.29 4.57
CA ASP A 43 -7.25 -0.53 3.39
C ASP A 43 -7.21 0.36 2.14
N LEU A 44 -6.61 -0.16 1.06
CA LEU A 44 -6.46 0.57 -0.19
C LEU A 44 -7.49 0.07 -1.20
N GLU A 45 -8.44 0.93 -1.57
CA GLU A 45 -9.39 0.61 -2.62
C GLU A 45 -8.65 0.41 -3.96
N LYS A 46 -8.94 -0.71 -4.64
CA LYS A 46 -8.39 -1.04 -5.97
C LYS A 46 -6.87 -0.90 -6.03
N ALA A 47 -6.19 -1.45 -5.04
CA ALA A 47 -4.75 -1.27 -4.81
C ALA A 47 -3.86 -1.53 -6.05
N PHE A 48 -4.26 -2.42 -6.96
CA PHE A 48 -3.53 -2.66 -8.22
C PHE A 48 -3.96 -1.72 -9.35
N ASP A 49 -5.25 -1.39 -9.46
CA ASP A 49 -5.80 -0.62 -10.57
C ASP A 49 -5.63 0.90 -10.36
N ALA A 50 -5.42 1.34 -9.13
CA ALA A 50 -5.33 2.75 -8.76
C ALA A 50 -3.89 3.30 -8.72
N LEU A 51 -2.86 2.46 -8.90
CA LEU A 51 -1.47 2.91 -8.78
C LEU A 51 -1.06 3.85 -9.93
N PRO A 52 -0.65 5.10 -9.65
CA PRO A 52 -0.13 5.97 -10.69
C PRO A 52 1.17 5.39 -11.25
N HIS A 53 1.29 5.33 -12.58
CA HIS A 53 2.49 4.84 -13.25
C HIS A 53 3.74 5.64 -12.84
N SER A 54 3.61 6.95 -12.64
CA SER A 54 4.70 7.81 -12.14
C SER A 54 5.30 7.32 -10.82
N THR A 55 4.45 6.89 -9.88
CA THR A 55 4.87 6.34 -8.58
C THR A 55 5.61 5.02 -8.75
N ILE A 56 5.18 4.17 -9.70
CA ILE A 56 5.86 2.91 -10.03
C ILE A 56 7.28 3.19 -10.55
N TRP A 57 7.43 4.14 -11.47
CA TRP A 57 8.75 4.50 -12.03
C TRP A 57 9.69 5.07 -10.96
N LEU A 58 9.15 5.91 -10.07
CA LEU A 58 9.91 6.47 -8.96
C LEU A 58 10.40 5.36 -8.02
N ALA A 59 9.48 4.49 -7.60
CA ALA A 59 9.80 3.39 -6.68
C ALA A 59 10.87 2.45 -7.25
N LEU A 60 10.75 2.06 -8.53
CA LEU A 60 11.76 1.21 -9.17
C LEU A 60 13.16 1.85 -9.17
N ARG A 61 13.24 3.16 -9.41
CA ARG A 61 14.52 3.89 -9.39
C ARG A 61 15.09 4.03 -7.98
N GLU A 62 14.26 4.29 -6.97
CA GLU A 62 14.70 4.31 -5.57
C GLU A 62 15.24 2.95 -5.11
N HIS A 63 14.72 1.86 -5.68
CA HIS A 63 15.22 0.51 -5.48
C HIS A 63 16.46 0.15 -6.33
N ASN A 64 17.06 1.12 -7.04
CA ASN A 64 18.23 0.96 -7.90
C ASN A 64 18.03 -0.07 -9.03
N VAL A 65 16.81 -0.17 -9.56
CA VAL A 65 16.57 -0.98 -10.77
C VAL A 65 17.18 -0.24 -11.98
N PRO A 66 18.01 -0.91 -12.82
CA PRO A 66 18.59 -0.28 -13.99
C PRO A 66 17.53 0.31 -14.93
N GLU A 67 17.79 1.50 -15.49
CA GLU A 67 16.80 2.24 -16.30
C GLU A 67 16.35 1.47 -17.54
N GLU A 68 17.18 0.56 -18.07
CA GLU A 68 16.80 -0.38 -19.13
C GLU A 68 15.56 -1.17 -18.73
N TYR A 69 15.59 -1.86 -17.59
CA TYR A 69 14.44 -2.63 -17.08
C TYR A 69 13.24 -1.74 -16.77
N VAL A 70 13.47 -0.53 -16.25
CA VAL A 70 12.39 0.43 -16.03
C VAL A 70 11.70 0.78 -17.35
N ASN A 71 12.44 0.92 -18.45
CA ASN A 71 11.88 1.20 -19.76
C ASN A 71 11.09 0.01 -20.33
N TRP A 72 11.57 -1.23 -20.16
CA TRP A 72 10.80 -2.43 -20.51
C TRP A 72 9.45 -2.47 -19.77
N ILE A 73 9.45 -2.17 -18.46
CA ILE A 73 8.21 -2.15 -17.66
C ILE A 73 7.29 -1.00 -18.10
N LYS A 74 7.83 0.18 -18.41
CA LYS A 74 7.06 1.29 -18.99
C LYS A 74 6.38 0.88 -20.28
N MET A 75 7.05 0.16 -21.17
CA MET A 75 6.44 -0.32 -22.42
C MET A 75 5.27 -1.26 -22.14
N ILE A 76 5.42 -2.19 -21.19
CA ILE A 76 4.36 -3.11 -20.77
C ILE A 76 3.13 -2.33 -20.23
N CYS A 77 3.34 -1.23 -19.52
CA CYS A 77 2.25 -0.44 -18.93
C CYS A 77 1.66 0.65 -19.85
N LYS A 78 2.40 1.18 -20.82
CA LYS A 78 2.04 2.39 -21.60
C LYS A 78 1.07 2.12 -22.75
N GLU A 79 1.12 0.93 -23.35
CA GLU A 79 0.28 0.57 -24.50
C GLU A 79 -0.95 -0.25 -24.10
N ALA A 80 -1.23 -0.30 -22.79
CA ALA A 80 -2.37 -0.99 -22.24
C ALA A 80 -3.68 -0.29 -22.64
N THR A 81 -4.50 -0.98 -23.42
CA THR A 81 -5.88 -0.57 -23.68
C THR A 81 -6.85 -1.64 -23.19
N SER A 82 -7.99 -1.22 -22.67
CA SER A 82 -9.04 -2.11 -22.18
C SER A 82 -10.33 -1.89 -22.95
N ARG A 83 -11.16 -2.92 -22.98
CA ARG A 83 -12.56 -2.85 -23.44
C ARG A 83 -13.42 -3.75 -22.57
N VAL A 84 -14.71 -3.46 -22.50
CA VAL A 84 -15.66 -4.24 -21.71
C VAL A 84 -16.47 -5.13 -22.65
N SER A 85 -16.50 -6.44 -22.37
CA SER A 85 -17.36 -7.39 -23.09
C SER A 85 -18.68 -7.53 -22.33
N THR A 86 -19.81 -7.27 -22.99
CA THR A 86 -21.15 -7.46 -22.44
C THR A 86 -21.94 -8.45 -23.30
N SER A 87 -23.13 -8.85 -22.85
CA SER A 87 -24.03 -9.73 -23.60
C SER A 87 -24.54 -9.11 -24.92
N THR A 88 -24.42 -7.79 -25.08
CA THR A 88 -24.85 -7.05 -26.28
C THR A 88 -23.70 -6.74 -27.24
N GLY A 89 -22.47 -7.14 -26.91
CA GLY A 89 -21.27 -6.88 -27.70
C GLY A 89 -20.14 -6.26 -26.90
N GLU A 90 -19.15 -5.72 -27.60
CA GLU A 90 -17.94 -5.16 -27.02
C GLU A 90 -17.98 -3.64 -27.06
N THR A 91 -17.54 -2.99 -25.99
CA THR A 91 -17.42 -1.53 -25.97
C THR A 91 -16.25 -1.06 -26.83
N GLU A 92 -16.25 0.24 -27.12
CA GLU A 92 -15.06 0.90 -27.64
C GLU A 92 -13.87 0.72 -26.69
N THR A 93 -12.68 0.76 -27.28
CA THR A 93 -11.41 0.59 -26.58
C THR A 93 -11.01 1.90 -25.91
N PHE A 94 -10.59 1.84 -24.65
CA PHE A 94 -10.12 2.99 -23.90
C PHE A 94 -8.71 2.75 -23.32
N PRO A 95 -7.89 3.80 -23.17
CA PRO A 95 -6.54 3.67 -22.64
C PRO A 95 -6.55 3.38 -21.13
N VAL A 96 -5.61 2.55 -20.67
CA VAL A 96 -5.37 2.29 -19.25
C VAL A 96 -4.27 3.25 -18.77
N THR A 97 -4.66 4.28 -18.02
CA THR A 97 -3.76 5.36 -17.58
C THR A 97 -3.21 5.16 -16.17
N VAL A 98 -3.78 4.22 -15.41
CA VAL A 98 -3.43 3.91 -14.02
C VAL A 98 -3.47 2.42 -13.79
N GLY A 99 -2.73 2.00 -12.77
CA GLY A 99 -2.68 0.64 -12.31
C GLY A 99 -1.80 -0.30 -13.12
N VAL A 100 -1.71 -1.52 -12.62
CA VAL A 100 -0.98 -2.62 -13.24
C VAL A 100 -1.96 -3.69 -13.68
N HIS A 101 -1.65 -4.42 -14.77
CA HIS A 101 -2.53 -5.45 -15.29
C HIS A 101 -2.83 -6.53 -14.23
N GLN A 102 -4.10 -6.70 -13.87
CA GLN A 102 -4.51 -7.82 -13.02
C GLN A 102 -4.17 -9.16 -13.71
N GLY A 103 -3.62 -10.09 -12.95
CA GLY A 103 -3.17 -11.39 -13.46
C GLY A 103 -1.75 -11.40 -14.04
N SER A 104 -1.07 -10.25 -14.15
CA SER A 104 0.36 -10.25 -14.47
C SER A 104 1.18 -10.70 -13.26
N ALA A 105 2.16 -11.59 -13.50
CA ALA A 105 3.12 -12.03 -12.49
C ALA A 105 3.98 -10.87 -11.95
N LEU A 106 4.08 -9.76 -12.70
CA LEU A 106 4.85 -8.58 -12.31
C LEU A 106 4.07 -7.64 -11.36
N SER A 107 2.73 -7.68 -11.40
CA SER A 107 1.87 -6.77 -10.65
C SER A 107 2.09 -6.82 -9.12
N PRO A 108 2.20 -7.99 -8.47
CA PRO A 108 2.53 -8.07 -7.05
C PRO A 108 3.89 -7.44 -6.71
N LEU A 109 4.89 -7.60 -7.61
CA LEU A 109 6.24 -7.06 -7.41
C LEU A 109 6.24 -5.53 -7.51
N LEU A 110 5.54 -4.96 -8.48
CA LEU A 110 5.43 -3.50 -8.61
C LEU A 110 4.69 -2.89 -7.42
N PHE A 111 3.60 -3.53 -7.00
CA PHE A 111 2.84 -3.11 -5.83
C PHE A 111 3.70 -3.08 -4.57
N ILE A 112 4.39 -4.18 -4.26
CA ILE A 112 5.21 -4.26 -3.03
C ILE A 112 6.38 -3.26 -3.07
N THR A 113 6.96 -2.98 -4.23
CA THR A 113 8.02 -1.97 -4.41
C THR A 113 7.52 -0.57 -4.07
N VAL A 114 6.34 -0.20 -4.59
CA VAL A 114 5.72 1.10 -4.29
C VAL A 114 5.38 1.21 -2.80
N MET A 115 4.78 0.17 -2.22
CA MET A 115 4.43 0.17 -0.80
C MET A 115 5.65 0.28 0.11
N ASP A 116 6.76 -0.36 -0.27
CA ASP A 116 8.03 -0.27 0.47
C ASP A 116 8.59 1.15 0.44
N THR A 117 8.57 1.79 -0.74
CA THR A 117 8.98 3.19 -0.93
C THR A 117 8.15 4.16 -0.06
N VAL A 118 6.81 4.02 -0.07
CA VAL A 118 5.91 4.82 0.77
C VAL A 118 6.21 4.61 2.26
N THR A 119 6.42 3.36 2.67
CA THR A 119 6.68 3.00 4.08
C THR A 119 8.06 3.48 4.55
N ARG A 120 9.08 3.51 3.69
CA ARG A 120 10.38 4.10 4.01
C ARG A 120 10.28 5.61 4.20
N THR A 121 9.53 6.28 3.33
CA THR A 121 9.34 7.74 3.39
C THR A 121 8.60 8.17 4.67
N SER A 122 7.62 7.39 5.12
CA SER A 122 6.88 7.68 6.36
C SER A 122 7.73 7.49 7.62
N LYS A 123 8.61 6.48 7.66
CA LYS A 123 9.54 6.26 8.79
C LYS A 123 10.52 7.41 9.01
N CYS A 124 10.88 8.15 7.95
CA CYS A 124 11.83 9.24 8.03
C CYS A 124 11.21 10.57 8.51
N ARG A 125 9.89 10.67 8.62
CA ARG A 125 9.18 11.87 9.10
C ARG A 125 8.61 11.65 10.50
N THR A 126 9.45 11.97 11.50
CA THR A 126 9.15 12.23 12.93
C THR A 126 8.47 11.11 13.75
N PRO A 127 8.86 10.93 15.04
CA PRO A 127 7.98 10.28 15.99
C PRO A 127 6.72 11.13 16.09
N ILE A 128 5.57 10.54 15.81
CA ILE A 128 4.28 11.15 16.12
C ILE A 128 4.24 11.33 17.65
N GLN A 129 4.67 12.48 18.14
CA GLN A 129 4.30 12.95 19.47
C GLN A 129 2.85 13.40 19.35
N CYS A 130 1.93 12.47 19.57
CA CYS A 130 0.54 12.84 19.89
C CYS A 130 0.57 13.59 21.22
N SER A 131 0.67 14.92 21.18
CA SER A 131 0.23 15.74 22.29
C SER A 131 -1.26 15.45 22.49
N THR A 132 -1.61 15.00 23.70
CA THR A 132 -2.96 14.66 24.15
C THR A 132 -4.04 15.60 23.60
N PRO A 133 -5.13 15.10 23.00
CA PRO A 133 -6.31 15.93 22.79
C PRO A 133 -7.19 15.85 24.04
N THR A 134 -7.23 16.95 24.80
CA THR A 134 -8.24 17.21 25.85
C THR A 134 -9.64 17.49 25.24
N MET A 135 -10.05 16.72 24.23
CA MET A 135 -11.32 16.90 23.51
C MET A 135 -12.16 15.61 23.51
N LEU A 136 -12.25 14.93 24.66
CA LEU A 136 -13.19 13.82 24.86
C LEU A 136 -14.32 14.15 25.85
N SER A 137 -14.35 15.34 26.46
CA SER A 137 -15.46 15.77 27.31
C SER A 137 -16.57 16.54 26.57
N SER A 138 -16.32 17.09 25.37
CA SER A 138 -17.32 17.92 24.66
C SER A 138 -18.26 17.14 23.74
N TRP A 139 -18.03 15.85 23.51
CA TRP A 139 -18.85 15.02 22.61
C TRP A 139 -19.88 14.14 23.33
N ARG A 140 -19.87 14.10 24.67
CA ARG A 140 -20.79 13.24 25.45
C ARG A 140 -22.11 13.92 25.85
N ASN A 141 -22.30 15.20 25.52
CA ASN A 141 -23.47 16.00 25.91
C ASN A 141 -24.31 16.53 24.73
N ARG A 142 -24.22 15.91 23.54
CA ARG A 142 -24.99 16.36 22.37
C ARG A 142 -25.98 15.34 21.80
N ASP A 143 -26.26 14.28 22.54
CA ASP A 143 -27.27 13.24 22.21
C ASP A 143 -28.34 13.10 23.31
N LYS A 144 -28.70 14.21 23.96
CA LYS A 144 -29.93 14.32 24.75
C LYS A 144 -30.51 15.71 24.56
N ASP A 145 -31.24 15.88 23.46
CA ASP A 145 -32.43 16.72 23.32
C ASP A 145 -33.15 16.30 22.02
#